data_AF-A0A0C9TXH7-F1
#
_entry.id   AF-A0A0C9TXH7-F1
#
_cell.length_a   1.000
_cell.length_b   1.000
_cell.length_c   1.000
_cell.angle_alpha   90.00
_cell.angle_beta   90.00
_cell.angle_gamma   90.00
#
_symmetry.space_group_name_H-M   'P 1'
#
loop_
_entity.id
_entity.type
_entity.pdbx_description
1 polymer ?
#
loop_
_entity_poly.entity_id
_entity_poly.type
_entity_poly.pdbx_seq_one_letter_code
_entity_poly.pdbx_strand_id
1 'polypeptide(L)' 'LIKLPLELVQEIIGNIDKPTDLFTLALTCKSLSNLVIPDHLDYRFIQCSPADTPVWQHLIKQPHLSRRVQNI' A
#
# COMPACT_ATOMS: atom_id res chain seq x y z
N LEU A 1 -8.97 14.36 5.85
CA LEU A 1 -8.01 13.66 4.96
C LEU A 1 -7.86 14.34 3.61
N ILE A 2 -8.89 14.40 2.75
CA ILE A 2 -8.76 14.86 1.34
C ILE A 2 -8.43 16.37 1.18
N LYS A 3 -8.46 17.15 2.25
CA LYS A 3 -8.04 18.57 2.24
C LYS A 3 -6.57 18.76 2.63
N LEU A 4 -5.89 17.70 3.05
CA LEU A 4 -4.47 17.73 3.38
C LEU A 4 -3.63 17.57 2.11
N PRO A 5 -2.38 18.07 2.10
CA PRO A 5 -1.38 17.71 1.10
C PRO A 5 -1.27 16.19 0.93
N LEU A 6 -1.06 15.74 -0.30
CA LEU A 6 -1.02 14.32 -0.66
C LEU A 6 0.06 13.56 0.12
N GLU A 7 1.20 14.19 0.36
CA GLU A 7 2.33 13.63 1.08
C GLU A 7 1.95 13.27 2.52
N LEU A 8 1.21 14.16 3.20
CA LEU A 8 0.73 13.91 4.56
C LEU A 8 -0.31 12.80 4.57
N VAL A 9 -1.19 12.75 3.57
CA VAL A 9 -2.17 11.67 3.45
C VAL A 9 -1.48 10.33 3.25
N GLN A 10 -0.46 10.26 2.38
CA GLN A 10 0.29 9.02 2.17
C GLN A 10 1.06 8.57 3.40
N GLU A 11 1.65 9.49 4.18
CA GLU A 11 2.29 9.15 5.45
C GLU A 11 1.26 8.62 6.47
N ILE A 12 0.08 9.24 6.59
CA ILE A 12 -0.98 8.74 7.48
C ILE A 12 -1.42 7.32 7.06
N ILE A 13 -1.70 7.10 5.77
CA ILE A 13 -2.09 5.78 5.26
C ILE A 13 -0.97 4.75 5.47
N GLY A 14 0.29 5.16 5.28
CA GLY A 14 1.47 4.33 5.48
C GLY A 14 1.62 3.78 6.91
N ASN A 15 1.04 4.44 7.91
CA ASN A 15 1.05 4.03 9.32
C ASN A 15 -0.14 3.10 9.72
N ILE A 16 -1.04 2.72 8.81
CA ILE A 16 -2.20 1.86 9.12
C ILE A 16 -1.85 0.38 8.92
N ASP A 17 -1.39 -0.33 9.94
CA ASP A 17 -0.77 -1.65 9.75
C ASP A 17 -1.71 -2.72 9.19
N LYS A 18 -2.96 -2.75 9.65
CA LYS A 18 -3.91 -3.81 9.28
C LYS A 18 -4.49 -3.59 7.88
N PRO A 19 -4.46 -4.59 6.98
CA PRO A 19 -5.09 -4.49 5.66
C PRO A 19 -6.61 -4.26 5.75
N THR A 20 -7.26 -4.80 6.79
CA THR A 20 -8.70 -4.59 7.05
C THR A 20 -9.05 -3.13 7.28
N ASP A 21 -8.16 -2.40 7.94
CA ASP A 21 -8.37 -0.99 8.28
C ASP A 21 -8.10 -0.12 7.06
N LEU A 22 -7.07 -0.44 6.27
CA LEU A 22 -6.81 0.16 4.95
C LEU A 22 -7.97 -0.05 3.99
N PHE A 23 -8.50 -1.28 3.90
CA PHE A 23 -9.63 -1.60 3.06
C PHE A 23 -10.87 -0.81 3.50
N THR A 24 -11.15 -0.76 4.80
CA THR A 24 -12.26 0.04 5.35
C THR A 24 -12.10 1.53 5.02
N LEU A 25 -10.88 2.07 5.09
CA LEU A 25 -10.57 3.45 4.69
C LEU A 25 -10.86 3.68 3.19
N ALA A 26 -10.45 2.75 2.33
CA ALA A 26 -10.70 2.81 0.89
C ALA A 26 -12.19 2.89 0.55
N LEU A 27 -13.04 2.19 1.32
CA LEU A 27 -14.49 2.16 1.12
C LEU A 27 -15.21 3.47 1.50
N THR A 28 -14.55 4.38 2.22
CA THR A 28 -15.21 5.64 2.66
C THR A 28 -15.51 6.60 1.51
N CYS A 29 -14.64 6.69 0.50
CA CYS A 29 -14.86 7.54 -0.69
C CYS A 29 -13.93 7.17 -1.85
N LYS A 30 -14.30 7.61 -3.07
CA LYS A 30 -13.52 7.33 -4.29
C LYS A 30 -12.08 7.85 -4.24
N SER A 31 -11.85 9.04 -3.67
CA SER A 31 -10.49 9.60 -3.57
C SER A 31 -9.58 8.74 -2.69
N LEU A 32 -10.10 8.21 -1.57
CA LEU A 32 -9.33 7.33 -0.70
C LEU A 32 -9.18 5.94 -1.30
N SER A 33 -10.20 5.43 -1.99
CA SER A 33 -10.09 4.20 -2.78
C SER A 33 -8.92 4.26 -3.77
N ASN A 34 -8.83 5.33 -4.56
CA ASN A 34 -7.76 5.53 -5.54
C ASN A 34 -6.36 5.72 -4.92
N LEU A 35 -6.29 6.12 -3.65
CA LEU A 35 -5.02 6.25 -2.95
C LEU A 35 -4.57 4.94 -2.31
N VAL A 36 -5.51 4.14 -1.81
CA VAL A 36 -5.20 2.91 -1.08
C VAL A 36 -5.04 1.71 -2.02
N ILE A 37 -5.83 1.64 -3.09
CA ILE A 37 -5.88 0.49 -4.00
C ILE A 37 -5.33 0.90 -5.37
N PRO A 38 -4.38 0.16 -5.96
CA PRO A 38 -3.73 -1.06 -5.41
C PRO A 38 -2.56 -0.75 -4.46
N ASP A 39 -2.03 0.48 -4.51
CA ASP A 39 -0.64 0.74 -4.13
C ASP A 39 -0.31 0.64 -2.63
N HIS A 40 -1.29 0.68 -1.72
CA HIS A 40 -1.07 0.45 -0.29
C HIS A 40 -1.60 -0.91 0.15
N LEU A 41 -2.75 -1.35 -0.36
CA LEU A 41 -3.38 -2.59 0.06
C LEU A 41 -2.61 -3.81 -0.45
N ASP A 42 -2.27 -3.85 -1.74
CA ASP A 42 -1.64 -5.01 -2.38
C ASP A 42 -0.18 -5.17 -1.97
N TYR A 43 0.47 -4.06 -1.59
CA TYR A 43 1.87 -4.05 -1.16
C TYR A 43 2.00 -4.18 0.36
N ARG A 44 0.92 -4.30 1.14
CA ARG A 44 1.02 -4.41 2.60
C ARG A 44 1.56 -5.77 3.05
N PHE A 45 1.11 -6.82 2.36
CA PHE A 45 1.46 -8.21 2.61
C PHE A 45 1.84 -8.87 1.29
N ILE A 46 3.07 -9.38 1.21
CA ILE A 46 3.53 -10.13 0.05
C ILE A 46 3.42 -11.61 0.35
N GLN A 47 2.36 -12.25 -0.15
CA GLN A 47 2.19 -13.69 -0.05
C GLN A 47 2.62 -14.34 -1.37
N CYS A 48 3.92 -14.56 -1.52
CA CYS A 48 4.48 -15.31 -2.64
C CYS A 48 5.50 -16.33 -2.16
N SER A 49 5.86 -17.29 -3.03
CA SER A 49 7.00 -18.16 -2.75
C SER A 49 8.28 -17.32 -2.68
N PRO A 50 9.21 -17.58 -1.75
CA PRO A 50 10.53 -16.95 -1.78
C PRO A 50 11.29 -17.16 -3.10
N ALA A 51 10.97 -18.24 -3.84
CA ALA A 51 11.55 -18.52 -5.14
C ALA A 51 10.90 -17.74 -6.31
N ASP A 52 9.84 -16.97 -6.04
CA ASP A 52 9.13 -16.15 -7.04
C ASP A 52 9.96 -14.92 -7.42
N THR A 53 10.94 -15.16 -8.28
CA THR A 53 11.89 -14.15 -8.79
C THR A 53 11.21 -12.96 -9.46
N PRO A 54 10.13 -13.13 -10.25
CA PRO A 54 9.36 -12.01 -10.79
C PRO A 54 8.86 -11.01 -9.74
N VAL A 55 8.34 -11.48 -8.60
CA VAL A 55 7.84 -10.60 -7.52
C VAL A 55 8.98 -9.75 -6.95
N TRP A 56 10.11 -10.38 -6.63
CA TRP A 56 11.28 -9.67 -6.10
C TRP A 56 11.85 -8.67 -7.11
N GLN A 57 11.92 -9.05 -8.40
CA GLN A 57 12.37 -8.13 -9.46
C GLN A 57 11.44 -6.93 -9.61
N HIS A 58 10.13 -7.12 -9.46
CA HIS A 58 9.15 -6.04 -9.48
C HIS A 58 9.38 -5.05 -8.33
N LEU A 59 9.58 -5.55 -7.11
CA LEU A 59 9.88 -4.72 -5.94
C LEU A 59 11.21 -3.96 -6.08
N ILE A 60 12.25 -4.60 -6.61
CA ILE A 60 13.53 -3.94 -6.87
C ILE A 60 13.35 -2.78 -7.87
N LYS A 61 12.54 -2.98 -8.92
CA LYS A 61 12.26 -1.95 -9.95
C LYS A 61 11.37 -0.82 -9.45
N GLN A 62 10.60 -1.02 -8.38
CA GLN A 62 9.62 -0.05 -7.86
C GLN A 62 9.85 0.27 -6.37
N PRO A 63 10.95 0.97 -6.00
CA PRO A 63 11.31 1.21 -4.59
C PRO A 63 10.22 1.94 -3.78
N HIS A 64 9.44 2.81 -4.43
CA HIS A 64 8.38 3.57 -3.79
C HIS A 64 7.20 2.70 -3.32
N LEU A 65 6.92 1.59 -4.02
CA LEU A 65 5.93 0.60 -3.63
C LEU A 65 6.53 -0.36 -2.60
N SER A 66 7.80 -0.74 -2.77
CA SER A 66 8.52 -1.62 -1.85
C SER A 66 8.61 -1.06 -0.44
N ARG A 67 8.67 0.27 -0.27
CA ARG A 67 8.62 0.92 1.06
C ARG A 67 7.31 0.65 1.83
N ARG A 68 6.27 0.18 1.14
CA ARG A 68 4.91 -0.02 1.71
C ARG A 68 4.72 -1.44 2.25
N VAL A 69 5.66 -2.34 1.95
CA VAL A 69 5.72 -3.71 2.46
C VAL A 69 6.01 -3.71 3.94
N GLN A 70 5.09 -4.28 4.71
CA GLN A 70 5.26 -4.46 6.14
C GLN A 70 5.49 -5.93 6.52
N ASN A 71 4.95 -6.87 5.74
CA ASN A 71 5.04 -8.30 6.02
C ASN A 71 5.29 -9.10 4.73
N ILE A 72 6.08 -10.17 4.85
CA ILE A 72 6.46 -11.15 3.81
C ILE A 72 6.10 -12.54 4.33
#